data_AF-H2XWI6-F1
#
_entry.id   AF-H2XWI6-F1
#
_cell.length_a   1.000
_cell.length_b   1.000
_cell.length_c   1.000
_cell.angle_alpha   90.00
_cell.angle_beta   90.00
_cell.angle_gamma   90.00
#
_symmetry.space_group_name_H-M   'P 1'
#
loop_
_entity.id
_entity.type
_entity.pdbx_description
1 polymer ?
#
loop_
_entity_poly.entity_id
_entity_poly.type
_entity_poly.pdbx_seq_one_letter_code
_entity_poly.pdbx_strand_id
1 'polypeptide(L)'
;MLVKTVCCLLVCGLNILNVESRNDVNVHYYSNKLTEPEFITSHLQAEYTSKTGRKVYVFDNVIPYSLLSATRQYFSMDDHWRFVQFDEHIKDPNAKYDNGNGVPWKSWQDPTLMSATRIGHILKAMVDTVSANVTSMKPPLTIDQGFKMTEIYSGIVRRGDQTLVHSDTPPPNCTSVVNGYSTVTYTNTLWRKNSYGEMLFYEDNLEELDIFAAVSARFGRVIVWDSAIQYITRPPGIAE
;
A
#
# COMPACT_ATOMS: atom_id res chain seq x y z
N MET A 1 2.50 -20.81 -30.46
CA MET A 1 1.46 -20.33 -29.55
C MET A 1 2.14 -19.52 -28.45
N LEU A 2 2.38 -18.22 -28.69
CA LEU A 2 3.04 -17.34 -27.71
C LEU A 2 2.06 -17.07 -26.58
N VAL A 3 2.27 -17.69 -25.43
CA VAL A 3 1.64 -17.29 -24.16
C VAL A 3 2.19 -15.90 -23.84
N LYS A 4 1.46 -14.87 -24.27
CA LYS A 4 1.80 -13.47 -24.06
C LYS A 4 1.54 -13.13 -22.60
N THR A 5 2.63 -13.04 -21.85
CA THR A 5 2.86 -12.24 -20.63
C THR A 5 1.68 -12.11 -19.64
N VAL A 6 1.78 -12.85 -18.52
CA VAL A 6 1.01 -12.57 -17.30
C VAL A 6 1.46 -11.20 -16.78
N CYS A 7 0.65 -10.14 -16.98
CA CYS A 7 0.82 -8.90 -16.25
C CYS A 7 0.43 -9.16 -14.79
N CYS A 8 1.45 -9.23 -13.95
CA CYS A 8 1.37 -9.46 -12.52
C CYS A 8 1.44 -8.10 -11.84
N LEU A 9 0.33 -7.62 -11.25
CA LEU A 9 0.34 -6.43 -10.40
C LEU A 9 0.85 -6.84 -9.03
N LEU A 10 2.15 -6.65 -8.75
CA LEU A 10 2.64 -6.79 -7.38
C LEU A 10 2.18 -5.56 -6.59
N VAL A 11 1.18 -5.75 -5.73
CA VAL A 11 0.74 -4.77 -4.74
C VAL A 11 1.43 -5.15 -3.44
N CYS A 12 2.48 -4.41 -3.04
CA CYS A 12 2.94 -4.52 -1.66
C CYS A 12 2.06 -3.61 -0.81
N GLY A 13 0.99 -4.16 -0.24
CA GLY A 13 0.12 -3.45 0.69
C GLY A 13 0.76 -3.43 2.06
N LEU A 14 0.88 -2.23 2.64
CA LEU A 14 1.48 -2.01 3.96
C LEU A 14 0.53 -1.21 4.83
N ASN A 15 0.07 -1.77 5.95
CA ASN A 15 -0.65 -1.05 6.99
C ASN A 15 0.33 -0.54 8.04
N ILE A 16 0.26 0.76 8.37
CA ILE A 16 1.11 1.36 9.41
C ILE A 16 0.22 2.00 10.48
N LEU A 17 0.24 1.45 11.70
CA LEU A 17 -0.61 1.88 12.83
C LEU A 17 0.20 2.67 13.87
N ASN A 18 -0.42 3.64 14.53
CA ASN A 18 0.17 4.37 15.66
C ASN A 18 0.18 3.48 16.92
N VAL A 19 1.32 3.34 17.61
CA VAL A 19 1.45 2.51 18.82
C VAL A 19 2.05 3.33 19.97
N GLU A 20 1.39 3.34 21.12
CA GLU A 20 1.94 3.86 22.38
C GLU A 20 2.91 2.84 23.04
N SER A 21 3.99 3.37 23.63
CA SER A 21 5.29 2.73 23.86
C SER A 21 5.35 1.50 24.77
N ARG A 22 6.35 0.63 24.53
CA ARG A 22 7.21 0.00 25.55
C ARG A 22 8.63 -0.21 25.00
N ASN A 23 9.63 -0.02 25.87
CA ASN A 23 11.04 0.24 25.61
C ASN A 23 11.86 -0.84 24.88
N ASP A 24 12.97 -0.33 24.33
CA ASP A 24 14.30 -0.92 24.03
C ASP A 24 14.52 -1.53 22.64
N VAL A 25 15.32 -0.84 21.79
CA VAL A 25 16.65 -1.27 21.28
C VAL A 25 17.31 -0.12 20.46
N ASN A 26 18.60 0.12 20.69
CA ASN A 26 19.45 1.01 19.88
C ASN A 26 19.64 0.48 18.45
N VAL A 27 19.13 1.20 17.44
CA VAL A 27 19.40 0.93 16.02
C VAL A 27 20.20 2.10 15.43
N HIS A 28 21.34 1.78 14.80
CA HIS A 28 22.21 2.74 14.15
C HIS A 28 21.49 3.55 13.06
N TYR A 29 21.50 4.87 13.19
CA TYR A 29 21.00 5.81 12.18
C TYR A 29 21.82 5.72 10.90
N TYR A 30 21.30 5.05 9.87
CA TYR A 30 21.73 5.35 8.51
C TYR A 30 21.07 6.68 8.11
N SER A 31 21.82 7.78 8.20
CA SER A 31 21.50 9.01 7.47
C SER A 31 21.49 8.67 5.97
N ASN A 32 20.31 8.43 5.44
CA ASN A 32 20.11 8.14 4.03
C ASN A 32 19.26 9.29 3.49
N LYS A 33 19.82 10.08 2.58
CA LYS A 33 19.12 11.18 1.88
C LYS A 33 17.73 10.79 1.38
N LEU A 34 17.50 9.49 1.11
CA LEU A 34 16.23 8.93 0.66
C LEU A 34 15.07 9.00 1.67
N THR A 35 15.36 9.17 2.96
CA THR A 35 14.35 9.26 4.04
C THR A 35 14.12 10.69 4.51
N GLU A 36 14.79 11.67 3.91
CA GLU A 36 14.61 13.07 4.26
C GLU A 36 13.26 13.59 3.71
N PRO A 37 12.48 14.36 4.48
CA PRO A 37 11.20 14.88 4.01
C PRO A 37 11.31 15.67 2.71
N GLU A 38 12.35 16.51 2.57
CA GLU A 38 12.58 17.30 1.35
C GLU A 38 12.78 16.42 0.11
N PHE A 39 13.51 15.31 0.26
CA PHE A 39 13.69 14.34 -0.81
C PHE A 39 12.38 13.63 -1.14
N ILE A 40 11.58 13.25 -0.15
CA ILE A 40 10.30 12.58 -0.37
C ILE A 40 9.33 13.51 -1.09
N THR A 41 9.19 14.75 -0.62
CA THR A 41 8.31 15.76 -1.21
C THR A 41 8.73 16.11 -2.63
N SER A 42 10.02 16.08 -2.96
CA SER A 42 10.47 16.32 -4.35
C SER A 42 10.03 15.24 -5.34
N HIS A 43 9.55 14.08 -4.87
CA HIS A 43 9.03 12.99 -5.71
C HIS A 43 7.50 12.94 -5.76
N LEU A 44 6.80 13.83 -5.05
CA LEU A 44 5.34 13.94 -5.08
C LEU A 44 4.88 14.33 -6.49
N GLN A 45 3.98 13.53 -7.07
CA GLN A 45 3.44 13.74 -8.41
C GLN A 45 2.01 14.27 -8.38
N ALA A 46 1.21 13.77 -7.45
CA ALA A 46 -0.18 14.18 -7.31
C ALA A 46 -0.65 14.07 -5.86
N GLU A 47 -1.55 14.97 -5.50
CA GLU A 47 -2.29 14.95 -4.25
C GLU A 47 -3.77 15.05 -4.61
N TYR A 48 -4.56 14.09 -4.13
CA TYR A 48 -6.02 14.10 -4.25
C TYR A 48 -6.63 14.32 -2.89
N THR A 49 -7.68 15.13 -2.81
CA THR A 49 -8.40 15.43 -1.57
C THR A 49 -9.87 15.07 -1.76
N SER A 50 -10.42 14.27 -0.85
CA SER A 50 -11.85 13.92 -0.80
C SER A 50 -12.70 15.11 -0.35
N LYS A 51 -14.02 15.04 -0.51
CA LYS A 51 -14.95 16.04 0.04
C LYS A 51 -14.85 16.16 1.57
N THR A 52 -14.45 15.08 2.24
CA THR A 52 -14.23 15.02 3.70
C THR A 52 -12.84 15.50 4.14
N GLY A 53 -11.98 15.89 3.20
CA GLY A 53 -10.63 16.40 3.48
C GLY A 53 -9.55 15.33 3.63
N ARG A 54 -9.88 14.06 3.39
CA ARG A 54 -8.92 12.94 3.42
C ARG A 54 -8.09 12.95 2.14
N LYS A 55 -6.83 12.53 2.24
CA LYS A 55 -5.85 12.72 1.18
C LYS A 55 -5.24 11.42 0.68
N VAL A 56 -4.97 11.39 -0.63
CA VAL A 56 -4.22 10.35 -1.33
C VAL A 56 -3.01 11.01 -1.97
N TYR A 57 -1.82 10.53 -1.66
CA TYR A 57 -0.55 11.04 -2.17
C TYR A 57 0.08 10.03 -3.12
N VAL A 58 0.51 10.50 -4.29
CA VAL A 58 1.15 9.67 -5.32
C VAL A 58 2.58 10.14 -5.54
N PHE A 59 3.52 9.22 -5.40
CA PHE A 59 4.95 9.46 -5.58
C PHE A 59 5.47 8.58 -6.71
N ASP A 60 6.33 9.13 -7.57
CA ASP A 60 7.03 8.35 -8.61
C ASP A 60 8.52 8.35 -8.31
N ASN A 61 9.16 7.18 -8.42
CA ASN A 61 10.62 6.99 -8.35
C ASN A 61 11.27 7.39 -7.02
N VAL A 62 10.51 7.46 -5.92
CA VAL A 62 11.05 7.70 -4.56
C VAL A 62 11.95 6.54 -4.09
N ILE A 63 11.63 5.31 -4.48
CA ILE A 63 12.47 4.14 -4.26
C ILE A 63 13.41 3.97 -5.46
N PRO A 64 14.74 3.93 -5.26
CA PRO A 64 15.69 3.72 -6.35
C PRO A 64 15.39 2.45 -7.15
N TYR A 65 15.53 2.53 -8.47
CA TYR A 65 15.24 1.41 -9.38
C TYR A 65 15.94 0.10 -8.99
N SER A 66 17.21 0.17 -8.58
CA SER A 66 17.99 -1.00 -8.17
C SER A 66 17.41 -1.66 -6.91
N LEU A 67 17.03 -0.87 -5.92
CA LEU A 67 16.41 -1.35 -4.69
C LEU A 67 15.03 -1.95 -4.96
N LEU A 68 14.21 -1.28 -5.77
CA LEU A 68 12.89 -1.79 -6.13
C LEU A 68 12.97 -3.08 -6.95
N SER A 69 13.94 -3.18 -7.86
CA SER A 69 14.17 -4.39 -8.66
C SER A 69 14.65 -5.56 -7.81
N ALA A 70 15.55 -5.32 -6.85
CA ALA A 70 15.99 -6.34 -5.90
C ALA A 70 14.82 -6.81 -5.01
N THR A 71 14.01 -5.88 -4.52
CA THR A 71 12.81 -6.19 -3.72
C THR A 71 11.82 -7.03 -4.52
N ARG A 72 11.56 -6.66 -5.78
CA ARG A 72 10.71 -7.46 -6.68
C ARG A 72 11.26 -8.87 -6.89
N GLN A 73 12.57 -9.02 -7.08
CA GLN A 73 13.20 -10.34 -7.25
C GLN A 73 13.06 -11.16 -5.97
N TYR A 74 13.28 -10.56 -4.80
CA TYR A 74 13.07 -11.19 -3.50
C TYR A 74 11.65 -11.77 -3.39
N PHE A 75 10.62 -10.95 -3.62
CA PHE A 75 9.23 -11.39 -3.62
C PHE A 75 8.88 -12.39 -4.74
N SER A 76 9.66 -12.45 -5.82
CA SER A 76 9.42 -13.45 -6.87
C SER A 76 10.01 -14.81 -6.53
N MET A 77 11.04 -14.87 -5.67
CA MET A 77 11.81 -16.08 -5.37
C MET A 77 11.45 -16.69 -4.02
N ASP A 78 11.24 -15.85 -2.99
CA ASP A 78 11.12 -16.29 -1.59
C ASP A 78 9.66 -16.28 -1.08
N ASP A 79 8.73 -15.76 -1.89
CA ASP A 79 7.34 -15.63 -1.45
C ASP A 79 6.60 -16.97 -1.42
N HIS A 80 5.94 -17.21 -0.29
CA HIS A 80 5.03 -18.32 -0.08
C HIS A 80 3.64 -17.97 -0.61
N TRP A 81 3.51 -17.89 -1.94
CA TRP A 81 2.26 -17.58 -2.62
C TRP A 81 1.13 -18.54 -2.24
N ARG A 82 0.01 -17.98 -1.77
CA ARG A 82 -1.22 -18.71 -1.50
C ARG A 82 -2.34 -18.17 -2.36
N PHE A 83 -3.11 -19.09 -2.95
CA PHE A 83 -4.38 -18.74 -3.57
C PHE A 83 -5.44 -18.63 -2.48
N VAL A 84 -6.08 -17.48 -2.42
CA VAL A 84 -7.14 -17.12 -1.50
C VAL A 84 -8.38 -16.92 -2.34
N GLN A 85 -9.32 -17.86 -2.25
CA GLN A 85 -10.61 -17.69 -2.88
C GLN A 85 -11.49 -16.91 -1.92
N PHE A 86 -11.86 -15.70 -2.29
CA PHE A 86 -12.95 -15.03 -1.61
C PHE A 86 -14.26 -15.74 -1.98
N ASP A 87 -14.90 -16.35 -1.00
CA ASP A 87 -16.24 -16.91 -1.13
C ASP A 87 -17.08 -16.31 -0.01
N GLU A 88 -18.02 -15.44 -0.39
CA GLU A 88 -18.95 -14.79 0.54
C GLU A 88 -19.85 -15.79 1.30
N HIS A 89 -19.96 -17.02 0.80
CA HIS A 89 -20.75 -18.10 1.39
C HIS A 89 -19.93 -19.04 2.29
N ILE A 90 -18.60 -19.06 2.17
CA ILE A 90 -17.72 -19.86 3.05
C ILE A 90 -17.36 -19.01 4.28
N LYS A 91 -18.22 -19.07 5.29
CA LYS A 91 -17.90 -18.60 6.65
C LYS A 91 -17.10 -19.70 7.37
N ASP A 92 -15.87 -19.96 6.96
CA ASP A 92 -14.98 -20.82 7.74
C ASP A 92 -14.38 -19.98 8.90
N PRO A 93 -14.75 -20.26 10.17
CA PRO A 93 -14.20 -19.54 11.32
C PRO A 93 -12.70 -19.81 11.57
N ASN A 94 -12.11 -20.81 10.91
CA ASN A 94 -10.69 -21.14 10.98
C ASN A 94 -9.90 -20.68 9.75
N ALA A 95 -10.55 -20.19 8.70
CA ALA A 95 -9.86 -19.50 7.63
C ALA A 95 -9.22 -18.26 8.25
N LYS A 96 -7.88 -18.19 8.25
CA LYS A 96 -7.18 -16.95 8.56
C LYS A 96 -7.61 -15.93 7.52
N TYR A 97 -8.62 -15.17 7.93
CA TYR A 97 -9.42 -14.20 7.22
C TYR A 97 -8.63 -13.43 6.17
N ASP A 98 -9.13 -13.49 4.93
CA ASP A 98 -8.81 -12.51 3.90
C ASP A 98 -9.55 -11.21 4.25
N ASN A 99 -8.85 -10.08 4.27
CA ASN A 99 -9.40 -8.76 4.60
C ASN A 99 -10.28 -8.20 3.46
N GLY A 100 -11.10 -9.04 2.83
CA GLY A 100 -12.23 -8.63 2.00
C GLY A 100 -11.88 -7.92 0.69
N ASN A 101 -10.63 -7.95 0.22
CA ASN A 101 -10.24 -7.21 -0.99
C ASN A 101 -10.29 -7.99 -2.30
N GLY A 102 -10.54 -9.30 -2.23
CA GLY A 102 -10.69 -10.18 -3.40
C GLY A 102 -9.42 -10.36 -4.23
N VAL A 103 -8.23 -9.99 -3.71
CA VAL A 103 -6.96 -10.25 -4.39
C VAL A 103 -6.56 -11.72 -4.17
N PRO A 104 -6.53 -12.56 -5.21
CA PRO A 104 -6.50 -14.00 -5.00
C PRO A 104 -5.12 -14.55 -4.67
N TRP A 105 -4.05 -13.97 -5.20
CA TRP A 105 -2.70 -14.47 -4.92
C TRP A 105 -2.03 -13.54 -3.93
N LYS A 106 -1.75 -14.05 -2.73
CA LYS A 106 -1.09 -13.28 -1.66
C LYS A 106 0.11 -14.01 -1.09
N SER A 107 1.12 -13.25 -0.69
CA SER A 107 2.23 -13.70 0.14
C SER A 107 2.44 -12.69 1.27
N TRP A 108 2.22 -13.12 2.51
CA TRP A 108 2.39 -12.27 3.68
C TRP A 108 3.85 -12.25 4.13
N GLN A 109 4.30 -11.09 4.58
CA GLN A 109 5.66 -10.84 5.03
C GLN A 109 5.66 -10.48 6.53
N ASP A 110 6.77 -10.74 7.22
CA ASP A 110 6.94 -10.30 8.60
C ASP A 110 7.10 -8.76 8.65
N PRO A 111 6.18 -8.02 9.30
CA PRO A 111 6.26 -6.57 9.40
C PRO A 111 7.52 -6.08 10.12
N THR A 112 7.99 -6.83 11.13
CA THR A 112 9.19 -6.51 11.90
C THR A 112 10.41 -6.59 11.00
N LEU A 113 10.54 -7.68 10.24
CA LEU A 113 11.65 -7.88 9.31
C LEU A 113 11.66 -6.79 8.23
N MET A 114 10.51 -6.54 7.61
CA MET A 114 10.41 -5.52 6.56
C MET A 114 10.72 -4.12 7.09
N SER A 115 10.27 -3.79 8.31
CA SER A 115 10.53 -2.48 8.91
C SER A 115 12.02 -2.19 9.08
N ALA A 116 12.85 -3.22 9.26
CA ALA A 116 14.31 -3.11 9.34
C ALA A 116 15.00 -2.99 7.97
N THR A 117 14.28 -3.21 6.86
CA THR A 117 14.85 -3.09 5.51
C THR A 117 14.92 -1.64 5.06
N ARG A 118 15.78 -1.38 4.06
CA ARG A 118 15.89 -0.04 3.44
C ARG A 118 14.59 0.42 2.79
N ILE A 119 13.83 -0.49 2.16
CA ILE A 119 12.52 -0.14 1.57
C ILE A 119 11.50 0.16 2.67
N GLY A 120 11.51 -0.61 3.76
CA GLY A 120 10.68 -0.33 4.93
C GLY A 120 10.93 1.06 5.51
N HIS A 121 12.20 1.43 5.70
CA HIS A 121 12.55 2.79 6.17
C HIS A 121 12.06 3.89 5.22
N ILE A 122 12.15 3.70 3.90
CA ILE A 122 11.64 4.69 2.92
C ILE A 122 10.11 4.80 3.04
N LEU A 123 9.39 3.68 3.03
CA LEU A 123 7.93 3.68 3.14
C LEU A 123 7.44 4.31 4.45
N LYS A 124 8.11 4.00 5.57
CA LYS A 124 7.82 4.66 6.86
C LYS A 124 8.07 6.17 6.79
N ALA A 125 9.20 6.59 6.24
CA ALA A 125 9.52 8.02 6.11
C ALA A 125 8.50 8.77 5.23
N MET A 126 7.96 8.11 4.21
CA MET A 126 6.88 8.66 3.39
C MET A 126 5.61 8.87 4.20
N VAL A 127 5.20 7.87 4.99
CA VAL A 127 4.06 7.98 5.92
C VAL A 127 4.28 9.07 6.96
N ASP A 128 5.46 9.13 7.57
CA ASP A 128 5.80 10.17 8.54
C ASP A 128 5.74 11.58 7.91
N THR A 129 6.18 11.73 6.66
CA THR A 129 6.15 13.00 5.93
C THR A 129 4.72 13.45 5.60
N VAL A 130 3.87 12.54 5.10
CA VAL A 130 2.48 12.90 4.78
C VAL A 130 1.62 13.09 6.03
N SER A 131 1.89 12.34 7.10
CA SER A 131 1.17 12.45 8.36
C SER A 131 1.52 13.72 9.13
N ALA A 132 2.77 14.20 9.07
CA ALA A 132 3.16 15.50 9.62
C ALA A 132 2.49 16.69 8.91
N ASN A 133 2.07 16.52 7.66
CA ASN A 133 1.29 17.54 6.93
C ASN A 133 -0.20 17.55 7.34
N VAL A 134 -0.68 16.47 7.97
CA VAL A 134 -2.08 16.29 8.38
C VAL A 134 -2.26 16.48 9.90
N THR A 135 -1.28 16.04 10.67
CA THR A 135 -1.22 16.16 12.12
C THR A 135 -0.11 17.13 12.48
N SER A 136 -0.30 18.00 13.47
CA SER A 136 0.73 18.97 13.93
C SER A 136 1.99 18.32 14.54
N MET A 137 2.25 17.04 14.26
CA MET A 137 3.41 16.29 14.69
C MET A 137 4.64 16.72 13.89
N LYS A 138 5.68 17.21 14.60
CA LYS A 138 6.97 17.50 14.00
C LYS A 138 7.76 16.20 13.76
N PRO A 139 8.30 15.95 12.54
CA PRO A 139 9.30 14.91 12.34
C PRO A 139 10.65 15.31 12.99
N PRO A 140 11.54 14.35 13.33
CA PRO A 140 11.43 12.91 13.12
C PRO A 140 10.97 12.18 14.39
N LEU A 141 10.01 11.26 14.24
CA LEU A 141 9.61 10.37 15.33
C LEU A 141 10.59 9.18 15.40
N THR A 142 11.07 8.84 16.60
CA THR A 142 11.93 7.65 16.86
C THR A 142 11.23 6.36 16.44
N ILE A 143 11.94 5.25 16.17
CA ILE A 143 11.32 3.96 15.75
C ILE A 143 10.22 3.48 16.72
N ASP A 144 10.31 3.86 18.00
CA ASP A 144 9.32 3.54 19.04
C ASP A 144 8.17 4.55 19.19
N GLN A 145 8.23 5.68 18.49
CA GLN A 145 7.20 6.71 18.46
C GLN A 145 6.69 6.87 17.01
N GLY A 146 5.37 6.88 16.80
CA GLY A 146 4.78 7.04 15.47
C GLY A 146 4.34 5.73 14.82
N PHE A 147 4.25 5.75 13.49
CA PHE A 147 3.62 4.69 12.72
C PHE A 147 4.49 3.42 12.66
N LYS A 148 3.95 2.28 13.13
CA LYS A 148 4.57 0.94 13.05
C LYS A 148 3.90 0.09 11.98
N MET A 149 4.71 -0.62 11.19
CA MET A 149 4.21 -1.55 10.17
C MET A 149 3.50 -2.73 10.85
N THR A 150 2.27 -3.01 10.46
CA THR A 150 1.44 -4.05 11.10
C THR A 150 1.05 -5.17 10.17
N GLU A 151 0.85 -4.88 8.88
CA GLU A 151 0.50 -5.90 7.90
C GLU A 151 1.20 -5.59 6.59
N ILE A 152 1.84 -6.62 6.04
CA ILE A 152 2.59 -6.53 4.79
C ILE A 152 2.26 -7.75 3.97
N TYR A 153 1.83 -7.53 2.74
CA TYR A 153 1.68 -8.63 1.79
C TYR A 153 2.01 -8.17 0.38
N SER A 154 2.51 -9.11 -0.41
CA SER A 154 2.58 -9.03 -1.86
C SER A 154 1.31 -9.64 -2.44
N GLY A 155 0.56 -8.89 -3.24
CA GLY A 155 -0.61 -9.38 -3.96
C GLY A 155 -0.32 -9.51 -5.46
N ILE A 156 -0.93 -10.47 -6.17
CA ILE A 156 -0.97 -10.49 -7.64
C ILE A 156 -2.41 -10.37 -8.11
N VAL A 157 -2.68 -9.31 -8.89
CA VAL A 157 -3.95 -9.15 -9.61
C VAL A 157 -3.73 -9.40 -11.10
N ARG A 158 -4.53 -10.29 -11.67
CA ARG A 158 -4.51 -10.68 -13.09
C ARG A 158 -5.83 -10.30 -13.75
N ARG A 159 -5.84 -10.34 -15.08
CA ARG A 159 -7.08 -10.14 -15.85
C ARG A 159 -8.12 -11.18 -15.44
N GLY A 160 -9.33 -10.70 -15.15
CA GLY A 160 -10.48 -11.55 -14.80
C GLY A 160 -10.55 -11.92 -13.31
N ASP A 161 -9.56 -11.57 -12.50
CA ASP A 161 -9.69 -11.66 -11.05
C ASP A 161 -10.79 -10.67 -10.57
N GLN A 162 -11.53 -11.04 -9.53
CA GLN A 162 -12.62 -10.22 -8.96
C GLN A 162 -12.15 -9.60 -7.66
N THR A 163 -11.66 -8.36 -7.72
CA THR A 163 -11.33 -7.58 -6.54
C THR A 163 -12.56 -6.86 -5.99
N LEU A 164 -12.49 -6.49 -4.73
CA LEU A 164 -13.60 -5.90 -3.99
C LEU A 164 -13.22 -4.53 -3.44
N VAL A 165 -14.23 -3.68 -3.32
CA VAL A 165 -14.10 -2.42 -2.57
C VAL A 165 -13.94 -2.78 -1.10
N HIS A 166 -12.91 -2.23 -0.47
CA HIS A 166 -12.62 -2.43 0.95
C HIS A 166 -11.91 -1.21 1.53
N SER A 167 -11.77 -1.19 2.86
CA SER A 167 -10.89 -0.29 3.58
C SER A 167 -9.98 -1.13 4.49
N ASP A 168 -8.77 -0.64 4.75
CA ASP A 168 -7.79 -1.37 5.55
C ASP A 168 -8.02 -1.15 7.06
N THR A 169 -8.69 -0.06 7.42
CA THR A 169 -9.17 0.18 8.79
C THR A 169 -10.68 0.44 8.81
N PRO A 170 -11.35 0.19 9.94
CA PRO A 170 -12.74 0.59 10.13
C PRO A 170 -12.93 2.10 9.92
N PRO A 171 -14.10 2.55 9.45
CA PRO A 171 -14.37 3.97 9.27
C PRO A 171 -14.28 4.73 10.62
N PRO A 172 -13.98 6.04 10.60
CA PRO A 172 -13.70 6.85 11.80
C PRO A 172 -14.86 6.95 12.81
N ASN A 173 -16.05 6.47 12.45
CA ASN A 173 -17.22 6.44 13.33
C ASN A 173 -17.28 5.15 14.19
N CYS A 174 -16.31 4.23 14.03
CA CYS A 174 -16.14 3.08 14.91
C CYS A 174 -15.35 3.46 16.16
N THR A 175 -15.74 2.95 17.32
CA THR A 175 -15.10 3.20 18.62
C THR A 175 -13.64 2.72 18.73
N SER A 176 -13.14 2.01 17.73
CA SER A 176 -11.75 1.55 17.58
C SER A 176 -11.03 2.26 16.43
N VAL A 177 -11.14 3.59 16.33
CA VAL A 177 -10.41 4.38 15.33
C VAL A 177 -8.92 4.20 15.54
N VAL A 178 -8.28 3.44 14.64
CA VAL A 178 -6.83 3.41 14.55
C VAL A 178 -6.46 4.35 13.40
N ASN A 179 -5.80 5.47 13.73
CA ASN A 179 -5.20 6.34 12.72
C ASN A 179 -4.12 5.52 12.02
N GLY A 180 -4.41 5.10 10.79
CA GLY A 180 -3.56 4.26 9.97
C GLY A 180 -3.31 4.89 8.62
N TYR A 181 -2.11 4.65 8.09
CA TYR A 181 -1.84 4.90 6.68
C TYR A 181 -1.56 3.59 5.99
N SER A 182 -2.09 3.50 4.77
CA SER A 182 -1.84 2.40 3.87
C SER A 182 -0.90 2.87 2.78
N THR A 183 0.00 1.97 2.36
CA THR A 183 0.85 2.22 1.21
C THR A 183 0.79 1.07 0.22
N VAL A 184 0.86 1.39 -1.08
CA VAL A 184 1.08 0.43 -2.15
C VAL A 184 2.29 0.84 -2.96
N THR A 185 3.19 -0.11 -3.22
CA THR A 185 4.27 0.06 -4.18
C THR A 185 4.05 -0.84 -5.38
N TYR A 186 4.07 -0.26 -6.59
CA TYR A 186 3.92 -1.02 -7.83
C TYR A 186 5.28 -1.43 -8.41
N THR A 187 5.43 -2.73 -8.67
CA THR A 187 6.66 -3.30 -9.26
C THR A 187 6.48 -3.77 -10.71
N ASN A 188 5.48 -3.25 -11.43
CA ASN A 188 5.15 -3.71 -12.79
C ASN A 188 6.03 -3.05 -13.84
N THR A 189 7.02 -3.76 -14.38
CA THR A 189 8.00 -3.18 -15.31
C THR A 189 7.43 -2.80 -16.68
N LEU A 190 6.28 -3.35 -17.05
CA LEU A 190 5.62 -3.11 -18.34
C LEU A 190 4.14 -2.76 -18.11
N TRP A 191 3.85 -1.48 -17.96
CA TRP A 191 2.48 -0.95 -17.94
C TRP A 191 2.29 0.01 -19.10
N ARG A 192 1.33 -0.26 -19.99
CA ARG A 192 1.08 0.55 -21.19
C ARG A 192 -0.17 1.39 -20.99
N LYS A 193 -0.32 2.40 -21.84
CA LYS A 193 -1.60 3.09 -22.03
C LYS A 193 -2.66 2.02 -22.35
N ASN A 194 -3.81 2.08 -21.66
CA ASN A 194 -4.92 1.13 -21.77
C ASN A 194 -4.64 -0.30 -21.22
N SER A 195 -3.61 -0.48 -20.38
CA SER A 195 -3.47 -1.70 -19.57
C SER A 195 -4.48 -1.77 -18.40
N TYR A 196 -5.25 -0.69 -18.18
CA TYR A 196 -6.16 -0.49 -17.05
C TYR A 196 -5.43 -0.74 -15.72
N GLY A 197 -6.10 -1.39 -14.75
CA GLY A 197 -5.59 -1.72 -13.42
C GLY A 197 -5.21 -0.51 -12.57
N GLU A 198 -5.98 0.56 -12.71
CA GLU A 198 -5.95 1.68 -11.79
C GLU A 198 -6.46 1.28 -10.41
N MET A 199 -5.90 1.89 -9.38
CA MET A 199 -6.49 1.92 -8.05
C MET A 199 -7.48 3.08 -7.98
N LEU A 200 -8.72 2.79 -7.62
CA LEU A 200 -9.77 3.80 -7.47
C LEU A 200 -10.04 4.02 -6.00
N PHE A 201 -10.16 5.27 -5.60
CA PHE A 201 -10.50 5.69 -4.25
C PHE A 201 -11.88 6.36 -4.24
N TYR A 202 -12.69 6.03 -3.25
CA TYR A 202 -14.09 6.44 -3.15
C TYR A 202 -14.29 7.46 -2.03
N GLU A 203 -15.27 8.35 -2.23
CA GLU A 203 -15.75 9.25 -1.18
C GLU A 203 -16.31 8.48 0.01
N ASP A 204 -16.29 9.05 1.21
CA ASP A 204 -16.80 8.42 2.43
C ASP A 204 -18.35 8.32 2.48
N ASN A 205 -19.04 8.38 1.33
CA ASN A 205 -20.49 8.25 1.26
C ASN A 205 -20.89 6.80 0.96
N LEU A 206 -21.54 6.15 1.93
CA LEU A 206 -22.02 4.77 1.80
C LEU A 206 -23.19 4.61 0.82
N GLU A 207 -23.87 5.70 0.46
CA GLU A 207 -25.05 5.67 -0.42
C GLU A 207 -24.66 5.76 -1.91
N GLU A 208 -23.56 6.43 -2.24
CA GLU A 208 -23.07 6.62 -3.62
C GLU A 208 -21.54 6.43 -3.67
N LEU A 209 -21.09 5.39 -4.39
CA LEU A 209 -19.68 5.12 -4.65
C LEU A 209 -19.11 6.09 -5.69
N ASP A 210 -18.94 7.35 -5.29
CA ASP A 210 -18.28 8.38 -6.08
C ASP A 210 -16.76 8.21 -6.03
N ILE A 211 -16.12 8.16 -7.20
CA ILE A 211 -14.66 8.08 -7.30
C ILE A 211 -14.09 9.50 -7.24
N PHE A 212 -13.20 9.77 -6.27
CA PHE A 212 -12.50 11.07 -6.20
C PHE A 212 -11.05 10.99 -6.67
N ALA A 213 -10.45 9.80 -6.73
CA ALA A 213 -9.11 9.59 -7.27
C ALA A 213 -9.00 8.26 -8.03
N ALA A 214 -8.27 8.29 -9.14
CA ALA A 214 -7.91 7.12 -9.93
C ALA A 214 -6.42 7.17 -10.24
N VAL A 215 -5.66 6.20 -9.75
CA VAL A 215 -4.20 6.17 -9.87
C VAL A 215 -3.78 4.96 -10.68
N SER A 216 -3.14 5.21 -11.83
CA SER A 216 -2.64 4.13 -12.68
C SER A 216 -1.43 3.43 -12.07
N ALA A 217 -1.38 2.10 -12.22
CA ALA A 217 -0.22 1.33 -11.83
C ALA A 217 0.99 1.66 -12.74
N ARG A 218 2.15 1.92 -12.14
CA ARG A 218 3.41 2.22 -12.86
C ARG A 218 4.59 1.73 -12.05
N PHE A 219 5.60 1.15 -12.69
CA PHE A 219 6.84 0.76 -12.00
C PHE A 219 7.40 1.93 -11.18
N GLY A 220 7.66 1.70 -9.89
CA GLY A 220 8.26 2.71 -9.02
C GLY A 220 7.29 3.78 -8.51
N ARG A 221 5.99 3.64 -8.80
CA ARG A 221 4.95 4.44 -8.17
C ARG A 221 4.60 3.87 -6.81
N VAL A 222 4.55 4.77 -5.83
CA VAL A 222 4.10 4.50 -4.47
C VAL A 222 2.89 5.39 -4.19
N ILE A 223 1.83 4.82 -3.65
CA ILE A 223 0.65 5.57 -3.20
C ILE A 223 0.59 5.47 -1.68
N VAL A 224 0.30 6.57 -1.01
CA VAL A 224 0.08 6.64 0.45
C VAL A 224 -1.26 7.31 0.71
N TRP A 225 -2.10 6.70 1.54
CA TRP A 225 -3.44 7.22 1.85
C TRP A 225 -3.87 6.86 3.28
N ASP A 226 -4.88 7.56 3.78
CA ASP A 226 -5.55 7.21 5.04
C ASP A 226 -6.24 5.84 4.89
N SER A 227 -5.87 4.88 5.73
CA SER A 227 -6.31 3.48 5.65
C SER A 227 -7.83 3.27 5.69
N ALA A 228 -8.59 4.25 6.19
CA ALA A 228 -10.05 4.17 6.25
C ALA A 228 -10.75 4.72 5.00
N ILE A 229 -10.01 5.22 4.01
CA ILE A 229 -10.57 5.51 2.67
C ILE A 229 -10.87 4.18 1.98
N GLN A 230 -12.08 4.06 1.42
CA GLN A 230 -12.44 2.90 0.61
C GLN A 230 -11.77 2.93 -0.75
N TYR A 231 -11.24 1.79 -1.18
CA TYR A 231 -10.58 1.66 -2.46
C TYR A 231 -10.79 0.29 -3.11
N ILE A 232 -10.56 0.24 -4.42
CA ILE A 232 -10.49 -1.00 -5.18
C ILE A 232 -9.26 -0.98 -6.09
N THR A 233 -8.58 -2.12 -6.16
CA THR A 233 -7.53 -2.35 -7.16
C THR A 233 -8.17 -2.98 -8.38
N ARG A 234 -8.31 -2.26 -9.49
CA ARG A 234 -8.93 -2.87 -10.68
C ARG A 234 -8.00 -3.94 -11.27
N PRO A 235 -8.56 -5.02 -11.81
CA PRO A 235 -7.80 -5.96 -12.62
C PRO A 235 -7.24 -5.27 -13.88
N PRO A 236 -6.05 -5.68 -14.36
CA PRO A 236 -5.58 -5.24 -15.65
C PRO A 236 -6.53 -5.71 -16.76
N GLY A 237 -6.69 -4.87 -17.77
CA GLY A 237 -7.47 -5.12 -18.97
C GLY A 237 -6.62 -4.93 -20.21
N ILE A 238 -6.99 -5.56 -21.32
CA ILE A 238 -6.49 -5.19 -22.63
C ILE A 238 -7.69 -4.62 -23.37
N ALA A 239 -7.67 -3.32 -23.67
CA ALA A 239 -8.40 -2.82 -24.81
C ALA A 239 -7.56 -3.16 -26.04
N GLU A 240 -8.07 -4.06 -26.88
CA GLU A 240 -7.55 -4.26 -28.24
C GLU A 240 -7.90 -3.06 -29.12
#